data_AF-A0A7S1X0E8-F1
#
_entry.id   AF-A0A7S1X0E8-F1
#
_cell.length_a   1.000
_cell.length_b   1.000
_cell.length_c   1.000
_cell.angle_alpha   90.00
_cell.angle_beta   90.00
_cell.angle_gamma   90.00
#
_symmetry.space_group_name_H-M   'P 1'
#
loop_
_entity.id
_entity.type
_entity.pdbx_description
1 polymer ?
#
loop_
_entity_poly.entity_id
_entity_poly.type
_entity_poly.pdbx_seq_one_letter_code
_entity_poly.pdbx_strand_id
1 'polypeptide(L)'
;MDAQTQQLQAILQRYFDPAGSAESKLELEGLLTQFKFRPDAWRLGVYVLQRASQGANDQGPYLLWFAASLLDDAVRRGWGSIDENNKAGLRAGIFHFLLHHTTALPAFVA
;
A
#
# COMPACT_ATOMS: atom_id res chain seq x y z
N MET A 1 2.93 2.88 -13.01
CA MET A 1 2.66 2.75 -11.56
C MET A 1 2.34 4.11 -10.95
N ASP A 2 3.06 5.18 -11.29
CA ASP A 2 2.82 6.54 -10.76
C ASP A 2 1.35 7.03 -10.83
N ALA A 3 0.72 6.95 -12.01
CA ALA A 3 -0.67 7.37 -12.19
C ALA A 3 -1.66 6.58 -11.30
N GLN A 4 -1.39 5.28 -11.11
CA GLN A 4 -2.21 4.40 -10.26
C GLN A 4 -2.04 4.74 -8.78
N THR A 5 -0.81 5.02 -8.33
CA THR A 5 -0.55 5.52 -6.96
C THR A 5 -1.22 6.87 -6.71
N GLN A 6 -1.19 7.79 -7.66
CA GLN A 6 -1.85 9.10 -7.54
C GLN A 6 -3.37 8.96 -7.44
N GLN A 7 -3.98 8.12 -8.28
CA GLN A 7 -5.41 7.83 -8.21
C GLN A 7 -5.79 7.21 -6.87
N LEU A 8 -5.01 6.25 -6.39
CA LEU A 8 -5.26 5.57 -5.12
C LEU A 8 -5.09 6.50 -3.93
N GLN A 9 -4.10 7.40 -3.97
CA GLN A 9 -3.92 8.45 -2.98
C GLN A 9 -5.14 9.37 -2.89
N ALA A 10 -5.69 9.79 -4.03
CA ALA A 10 -6.90 10.61 -4.07
C ALA A 10 -8.12 9.86 -3.51
N ILE A 11 -8.27 8.56 -3.81
CA ILE A 11 -9.33 7.72 -3.24
C ILE A 11 -9.19 7.61 -1.72
N LEU A 12 -7.99 7.32 -1.22
CA LEU A 12 -7.72 7.18 0.22
C LEU A 12 -7.95 8.50 0.96
N GLN A 13 -7.51 9.62 0.40
CA GLN A 13 -7.76 10.94 0.98
C GLN A 13 -9.26 11.23 1.12
N ARG A 14 -10.06 10.93 0.09
CA ARG A 14 -11.51 11.11 0.13
C ARG A 14 -12.19 10.13 1.09
N TYR A 15 -11.71 8.90 1.17
CA TYR A 15 -12.26 7.88 2.08
C TYR A 15 -12.05 8.28 3.55
N PHE A 16 -10.87 8.77 3.89
CA PHE A 16 -10.52 9.21 5.24
C PHE A 16 -10.92 10.66 5.55
N ASP A 17 -11.57 11.37 4.62
CA ASP A 17 -12.12 12.70 4.88
C ASP A 17 -13.29 12.61 5.89
N PRO A 18 -13.21 13.31 7.05
CA PRO A 18 -14.32 13.33 8.01
C PRO A 18 -15.60 13.96 7.46
N ALA A 19 -15.51 14.85 6.46
CA ALA A 19 -16.68 15.50 5.85
C ALA A 19 -17.41 14.62 4.82
N GLY A 20 -16.85 13.48 4.43
CA GLY A 20 -17.45 12.57 3.46
C GLY A 20 -18.71 11.87 3.98
N SER A 21 -19.72 11.71 3.11
CA SER A 21 -20.94 10.95 3.43
C SER A 21 -20.66 9.46 3.60
N ALA A 22 -21.50 8.78 4.40
CA ALA A 22 -21.39 7.32 4.59
C ALA A 22 -21.53 6.55 3.28
N GLU A 23 -22.44 6.97 2.40
CA GLU A 23 -22.64 6.39 1.07
C GLU A 23 -21.38 6.50 0.21
N SER A 24 -20.76 7.68 0.15
CA SER A 24 -19.52 7.87 -0.61
C SER A 24 -18.37 7.03 -0.04
N LYS A 25 -18.29 6.88 1.29
CA LYS A 25 -17.27 6.02 1.93
C LYS A 25 -17.48 4.55 1.58
N LEU A 26 -18.72 4.07 1.55
CA LEU A 26 -19.05 2.70 1.17
C LEU A 26 -18.61 2.40 -0.28
N GLU A 27 -18.88 3.33 -1.21
CA GLU A 27 -18.45 3.20 -2.61
C GLU A 27 -16.92 3.14 -2.73
N LEU A 28 -16.21 4.04 -2.04
CA LEU A 28 -14.75 4.10 -2.05
C LEU A 28 -14.14 2.84 -1.40
N GLU A 29 -14.73 2.33 -0.33
CA GLU A 29 -14.33 1.06 0.29
C GLU A 29 -14.50 -0.12 -0.66
N GLY A 30 -15.58 -0.14 -1.44
CA GLY A 30 -15.78 -1.11 -2.52
C GLY A 30 -14.64 -1.08 -3.53
N LEU A 31 -14.22 0.11 -3.97
CA LEU A 31 -13.10 0.27 -4.91
C LEU A 31 -11.77 -0.19 -4.31
N LEU A 32 -11.47 0.19 -3.06
CA LEU A 32 -10.26 -0.22 -2.35
C LEU A 32 -10.21 -1.73 -2.14
N THR A 33 -11.35 -2.33 -1.81
CA THR A 33 -11.50 -3.77 -1.62
C THR A 33 -11.29 -4.52 -2.93
N GLN A 34 -11.93 -4.10 -4.02
CA GLN A 34 -11.71 -4.66 -5.35
C GLN A 34 -10.25 -4.57 -5.78
N PHE A 35 -9.58 -3.47 -5.45
CA PHE A 35 -8.16 -3.31 -5.73
C PHE A 35 -7.33 -4.35 -4.96
N LYS A 36 -7.59 -4.50 -3.65
CA LYS A 36 -6.87 -5.42 -2.77
C LYS A 36 -6.96 -6.87 -3.22
N PHE A 37 -8.09 -7.28 -3.81
CA PHE A 37 -8.30 -8.64 -4.31
C PHE A 37 -7.61 -8.93 -5.65
N ARG A 38 -6.93 -7.96 -6.29
CA ARG A 38 -6.19 -8.23 -7.53
C ARG A 38 -4.96 -9.11 -7.23
N PRO A 39 -4.69 -10.17 -8.03
CA PRO A 39 -3.56 -11.07 -7.79
C PRO A 39 -2.17 -10.41 -7.76
N ASP A 40 -2.05 -9.24 -8.43
CA ASP A 40 -0.83 -8.47 -8.56
C ASP A 40 -0.81 -7.19 -7.70
N ALA A 41 -1.83 -6.96 -6.86
CA ALA A 41 -1.95 -5.76 -6.03
C ALA A 41 -0.71 -5.53 -5.15
N TRP A 42 -0.08 -6.60 -4.67
CA TRP A 42 1.14 -6.59 -3.88
C TRP A 42 2.30 -5.87 -4.57
N ARG A 43 2.35 -5.86 -5.90
CA ARG A 43 3.39 -5.15 -6.67
C ARG A 43 3.33 -3.65 -6.44
N LEU A 44 2.11 -3.10 -6.30
CA LEU A 44 1.92 -1.69 -5.95
C LEU A 44 2.45 -1.43 -4.54
N GLY A 45 2.18 -2.33 -3.59
CA GLY A 45 2.69 -2.23 -2.23
C GLY A 45 4.22 -2.12 -2.21
N VAL A 46 4.91 -3.02 -2.91
CA VAL A 46 6.37 -3.00 -3.03
C VAL A 46 6.86 -1.70 -3.67
N TYR A 47 6.21 -1.28 -4.77
CA TYR A 47 6.56 -0.06 -5.48
C TYR A 47 6.47 1.18 -4.59
N VAL A 48 5.38 1.32 -3.81
CA VAL A 48 5.17 2.43 -2.88
C VAL A 48 6.26 2.46 -1.79
N LEU A 49 6.55 1.32 -1.16
CA LEU A 49 7.59 1.24 -0.12
C LEU A 49 8.99 1.55 -0.66
N GLN A 50 9.31 1.10 -1.88
CA GLN A 50 10.59 1.42 -2.53
C GLN A 50 10.72 2.92 -2.80
N ARG A 51 9.68 3.57 -3.34
CA ARG A 51 9.71 5.02 -3.58
C ARG A 51 9.84 5.82 -2.28
N ALA A 52 9.12 5.42 -1.23
CA ALA A 52 9.26 6.05 0.08
C ALA A 52 10.70 5.94 0.61
N SER A 53 11.34 4.77 0.44
CA SER A 53 12.75 4.55 0.82
C SER A 53 13.76 5.42 0.08
N GLN A 54 13.38 5.93 -1.09
CA GLN A 54 14.23 6.80 -1.92
C GLN A 54 14.03 8.29 -1.60
N GLY A 55 13.30 8.63 -0.54
CA GLY A 55 13.03 10.02 -0.15
C GLY A 55 11.96 10.71 -1.00
N ALA A 56 11.15 9.95 -1.74
CA ALA A 56 10.00 10.52 -2.44
C ALA A 56 8.89 10.88 -1.43
N ASN A 57 8.77 12.17 -1.10
CA ASN A 57 7.80 12.71 -0.14
C ASN A 57 6.35 12.71 -0.62
N ASP A 58 6.09 12.25 -1.85
CA ASP A 58 4.75 12.29 -2.45
C ASP A 58 3.81 11.21 -1.89
N GLN A 59 4.36 10.22 -1.17
CA GLN A 59 3.59 9.11 -0.60
C GLN A 59 2.92 9.56 0.71
N GLY A 60 1.65 9.98 0.63
CA GLY A 60 0.88 10.32 1.82
C GLY A 60 0.74 9.12 2.78
N PRO A 61 0.51 9.35 4.08
CA PRO A 61 0.57 8.30 5.10
C PRO A 61 -0.52 7.23 4.92
N TYR A 62 -1.68 7.58 4.36
CA TYR A 62 -2.72 6.60 4.01
C TYR A 62 -2.31 5.67 2.88
N LEU A 63 -1.53 6.15 1.90
CA LEU A 63 -1.03 5.33 0.81
C LEU A 63 0.02 4.34 1.31
N LEU A 64 0.89 4.76 2.23
CA LEU A 64 1.84 3.88 2.92
C LEU A 64 1.12 2.79 3.73
N TRP A 65 0.13 3.16 4.53
CA TRP A 65 -0.70 2.20 5.27
C TRP A 65 -1.39 1.20 4.33
N PHE A 66 -2.00 1.69 3.25
CA PHE A 66 -2.69 0.82 2.30
C PHE A 66 -1.70 -0.12 1.60
N ALA A 67 -0.54 0.37 1.19
CA ALA A 67 0.54 -0.42 0.61
C ALA A 67 0.97 -1.55 1.56
N ALA A 68 1.19 -1.25 2.85
CA ALA A 68 1.49 -2.26 3.86
C ALA A 68 0.37 -3.31 3.96
N SER A 69 -0.90 -2.89 3.91
CA SER A 69 -2.05 -3.79 3.96
C SER A 69 -2.17 -4.73 2.75
N LEU A 70 -1.69 -4.30 1.56
CA LEU A 70 -1.63 -5.14 0.36
C LEU A 70 -0.57 -6.23 0.51
N LEU A 71 0.57 -5.89 1.13
CA LEU A 71 1.65 -6.84 1.37
C LEU A 71 1.27 -7.86 2.46
N ASP A 72 0.62 -7.42 3.54
CA ASP A 72 0.08 -8.34 4.56
C ASP A 72 -0.91 -9.34 3.94
N ASP A 73 -1.82 -8.86 3.07
CA ASP A 73 -2.79 -9.73 2.40
C ASP A 73 -2.12 -10.72 1.44
N ALA A 74 -1.10 -10.26 0.70
CA ALA A 74 -0.32 -11.10 -0.21
C ALA A 74 0.40 -12.23 0.55
N VAL A 75 0.97 -11.92 1.72
CA VAL A 75 1.62 -12.92 2.59
C VAL A 75 0.59 -13.88 3.20
N ARG A 76 -0.58 -13.40 3.62
CA ARG A 76 -1.59 -14.25 4.26
C ARG A 76 -2.34 -15.16 3.28
N ARG A 77 -2.73 -14.64 2.12
CA ARG A 77 -3.64 -15.31 1.18
C ARG A 77 -2.94 -15.89 -0.04
N GLY A 78 -1.87 -15.23 -0.50
CA GLY A 78 -1.25 -15.49 -1.80
C GLY A 78 0.16 -16.04 -1.73
N TRP A 79 0.73 -16.27 -0.54
CA TRP A 79 2.16 -16.61 -0.46
C TRP A 79 2.53 -17.87 -1.23
N GLY A 80 1.66 -18.89 -1.21
CA GLY A 80 1.88 -20.13 -1.96
C GLY A 80 1.88 -19.94 -3.48
N SER A 81 1.17 -18.94 -4.00
CA SER A 81 1.04 -18.67 -5.45
C SER A 81 2.07 -17.68 -6.00
N ILE A 82 2.83 -17.01 -5.14
CA ILE A 82 3.94 -16.13 -5.55
C ILE A 82 5.20 -16.98 -5.76
N ASP A 83 5.87 -16.82 -6.89
CA ASP A 83 7.13 -17.50 -7.18
C ASP A 83 8.27 -17.00 -6.27
N GLU A 84 9.33 -17.82 -6.14
CA GLU A 84 10.43 -17.53 -5.22
C GLU A 84 11.20 -16.24 -5.54
N ASN A 85 11.31 -15.85 -6.82
CA ASN A 85 11.97 -14.60 -7.19
C ASN A 85 11.17 -13.40 -6.70
N ASN A 86 9.85 -13.43 -6.91
CA ASN A 86 8.96 -12.38 -6.40
C ASN A 86 8.91 -12.35 -4.87
N LYS A 87 8.92 -13.50 -4.19
CA LYS A 87 9.03 -13.57 -2.72
C LYS A 87 10.31 -12.93 -2.21
N ALA A 88 11.45 -13.20 -2.86
CA ALA A 88 12.73 -12.59 -2.51
C ALA A 88 12.69 -11.07 -2.69
N GLY A 89 12.14 -10.58 -3.80
CA GLY A 89 11.96 -9.13 -4.04
C GLY A 89 11.04 -8.47 -3.01
N LEU A 90 9.96 -9.13 -2.62
CA LEU A 90 9.00 -8.64 -1.63
C LEU A 90 9.66 -8.51 -0.25
N ARG A 91 10.41 -9.53 0.19
CA ARG A 91 11.22 -9.48 1.42
C ARG A 91 12.24 -8.35 1.36
N ALA A 92 13.02 -8.27 0.29
CA ALA A 92 14.05 -7.24 0.12
C ALA A 92 13.47 -5.83 0.18
N GLY A 93 12.33 -5.60 -0.50
CA GLY A 93 11.63 -4.31 -0.47
C GLY A 93 11.14 -3.92 0.92
N ILE A 94 10.54 -4.85 1.66
CA ILE A 94 10.10 -4.61 3.04
C ILE A 94 11.29 -4.30 3.95
N PHE A 95 12.33 -5.13 3.93
CA PHE A 95 13.51 -4.93 4.77
C PHE A 95 14.20 -3.59 4.47
N HIS A 96 14.37 -3.26 3.20
CA HIS A 96 14.93 -1.98 2.78
C HIS A 96 14.09 -0.81 3.32
N PHE A 97 12.77 -0.87 3.18
CA PHE A 97 11.90 0.18 3.71
C PHE A 97 12.02 0.36 5.22
N LEU A 98 11.98 -0.74 5.97
CA LEU A 98 12.09 -0.71 7.43
C LEU A 98 13.44 -0.12 7.87
N LEU A 99 14.54 -0.52 7.23
CA LEU A 99 15.88 0.01 7.53
C LEU A 99 15.98 1.53 7.31
N HIS A 100 15.30 2.05 6.29
CA HIS A 100 15.32 3.48 5.97
C HIS A 100 14.36 4.32 6.84
N HIS A 101 13.41 3.69 7.54
CA HIS A 101 12.35 4.41 8.28
C HIS A 101 12.21 3.97 9.75
N THR A 102 13.22 3.31 10.33
CA THR A 102 13.19 2.79 11.71
C THR A 102 12.80 3.80 12.80
N THR A 103 12.91 5.11 12.54
CA THR A 103 12.62 6.18 13.50
C THR A 103 11.57 7.19 13.05
N ALA A 104 10.96 7.02 11.87
CA ALA A 104 10.18 8.10 11.20
C ALA A 104 8.79 7.68 10.69
N LEU A 105 8.34 6.44 10.94
CA LEU A 105 7.00 6.01 10.53
C LEU A 105 5.92 6.52 11.48
N PRO A 106 4.76 6.97 10.96
CA PRO A 106 3.57 7.17 11.80
C PRO A 106 3.23 5.88 12.54
N ALA A 107 2.81 5.98 13.80
CA ALA A 107 2.58 4.82 14.67
C ALA A 107 1.54 3.82 14.14
N PHE A 108 0.63 4.25 13.25
CA PHE A 108 -0.38 3.38 12.64
C PHE A 108 0.11 2.68 11.35
N VAL A 109 1.29 3.06 10.86
CA VAL A 109 1.99 2.43 9.72
C VAL A 109 3.09 1.48 10.21
N ALA A 110 3.69 1.80 11.36
CA ALA A 110 4.77 1.04 12.00
C ALA A 110 4.33 -0.32 12.53
#